data_AF-F8NVA3-F1
#
_entry.id   AF-F8NVA3-F1
#
_cell.length_a   1.000
_cell.length_b   1.000
_cell.length_c   1.000
_cell.angle_alpha   90.00
_cell.angle_beta   90.00
_cell.angle_gamma   90.00
#
_symmetry.space_group_name_H-M   'P 1'
#
loop_
_entity.id
_entity.type
_entity.pdbx_description
1 polymer ?
#
loop_
_entity_poly.entity_id
_entity_poly.type
_entity_poly.pdbx_seq_one_letter_code
_entity_poly.pdbx_strand_id
1 'polypeptide(L)'
;MTCLQKRLKYLSDHLSAHSIPWFSPRYNGHTNSDTTLAATLGYILTMLWNQNNASPEGGPMSSIIEYIVGQQFCKLVGYGYDADALMTGWGHITCDGTKRHADGACAARNLKFYPLSFYLAITEGNLQTIASEFTVRLCDGTTKLLEDCYNEADTLGCPPWELLNLEVDVILELASRVTKEFGISPEYAENAVHPYLVQQIGENELEAKVKMSKSPVVLLRATNLPSWQISCYVTGIDMNDHLRKIKVDDDARLDTSDLKAKLDQCQRDCQSVYAVITIVGTAEHGAVDPLGDIIDTRKMYQANGLYFYVHADAGYFATLLRQPSGSVSKAAPGLQVPSENSPASDMHIAAMSSADSVTIDPHLAGFVPYPAGGLCFRNQQARFMLTTSAPYVNADSPHENMGVYGLEGSKPGAAPVAVYLSHSVIGLHSQGYGALLGEAAFTAVKMYCNWATMSLNDPDLIVTPFTRLLAERNGGDVQYILDNIVHKTNSEILDNPDASKLIKELGSDLVINLFACHFNVAPSTPNTDVQQANLLDYAMYEALSLLKHTDDAMSKKIIIGSTVLKSAKFGSALVNYKKRLGLGGDVSVYFWKNSIIQKVAALGELEHPPSNGLGV
;
A
#
# COMPACT_ATOMS: atom_id res chain seq x y z
N MET A 1 -33.41 -34.38 8.58
CA MET A 1 -32.18 -33.57 8.47
C MET A 1 -31.17 -34.01 9.53
N THR A 2 -29.92 -34.27 9.13
CA THR A 2 -28.81 -34.60 10.05
C THR A 2 -28.43 -33.40 10.93
N CYS A 3 -27.64 -33.60 12.00
CA CYS A 3 -27.13 -32.49 12.83
C CYS A 3 -26.36 -31.47 11.97
N LEU A 4 -25.48 -31.96 11.08
CA LEU A 4 -24.74 -31.12 10.13
C LEU A 4 -25.69 -30.28 9.26
N GLN A 5 -26.70 -30.90 8.65
CA GLN A 5 -27.63 -30.19 7.76
C GLN A 5 -28.43 -29.11 8.51
N LYS A 6 -28.83 -29.37 9.76
CA LYS A 6 -29.51 -28.37 10.61
C LYS A 6 -28.59 -27.18 10.93
N ARG A 7 -27.35 -27.45 11.33
CA ARG A 7 -26.37 -26.40 11.66
C ARG A 7 -25.97 -25.59 10.44
N LEU A 8 -25.75 -26.25 9.30
CA LEU A 8 -25.41 -25.59 8.04
C LEU A 8 -26.56 -24.72 7.53
N LYS A 9 -27.81 -25.22 7.56
CA LYS A 9 -28.98 -24.40 7.20
C LYS A 9 -29.11 -23.18 8.12
N TYR A 10 -28.98 -23.38 9.43
CA TYR A 10 -29.03 -22.27 10.39
C TYR A 10 -28.01 -21.19 10.06
N LEU A 11 -26.73 -21.56 9.84
CA LEU A 11 -25.69 -20.61 9.48
C LEU A 11 -25.94 -19.93 8.13
N SER A 12 -26.35 -20.69 7.11
CA SER A 12 -26.65 -20.16 5.78
C SER A 12 -27.76 -19.10 5.82
N ASP A 13 -28.86 -19.38 6.52
CA ASP A 13 -29.98 -18.44 6.65
C ASP A 13 -29.53 -17.14 7.35
N HIS A 14 -28.77 -17.25 8.45
CA HIS A 14 -28.32 -16.08 9.23
C HIS A 14 -27.27 -15.26 8.48
N LEU A 15 -26.33 -15.90 7.76
CA LEU A 15 -25.37 -15.18 6.93
C LEU A 15 -26.09 -14.40 5.83
N SER A 16 -27.08 -15.00 5.17
CA SER A 16 -27.83 -14.31 4.11
C SER A 16 -28.65 -13.12 4.61
N ALA A 17 -29.21 -13.21 5.82
CA ALA A 17 -30.08 -12.17 6.38
C ALA A 17 -29.31 -11.02 7.06
N HIS A 18 -28.12 -11.29 7.60
CA HIS A 18 -27.43 -10.37 8.50
C HIS A 18 -26.02 -9.95 8.03
N SER A 19 -25.59 -10.35 6.84
CA SER A 19 -24.30 -9.94 6.28
C SER A 19 -24.43 -8.73 5.36
N ILE A 20 -23.34 -7.97 5.25
CA ILE A 20 -23.22 -6.90 4.26
C ILE A 20 -23.25 -7.51 2.85
N PRO A 21 -24.09 -7.01 1.93
CA PRO A 21 -24.18 -7.52 0.58
C PRO A 21 -23.05 -6.96 -0.30
N TRP A 22 -21.80 -7.39 -0.05
CA TRP A 22 -20.61 -6.96 -0.80
C TRP A 22 -20.66 -7.25 -2.31
N PHE A 23 -21.60 -8.09 -2.74
CA PHE A 23 -21.87 -8.40 -4.14
C PHE A 23 -22.81 -7.38 -4.81
N SER A 24 -23.51 -6.56 -4.04
CA SER A 24 -24.50 -5.62 -4.57
C SER A 24 -23.83 -4.30 -4.97
N PRO A 25 -24.09 -3.77 -6.19
CA PRO A 25 -23.62 -2.45 -6.63
C PRO A 25 -24.10 -1.28 -5.77
N ARG A 26 -25.14 -1.51 -4.96
CA ARG A 26 -25.63 -0.54 -3.98
C ARG A 26 -24.60 -0.29 -2.89
N TYR A 27 -23.69 -1.23 -2.65
CA TYR A 27 -22.66 -1.12 -1.64
C TYR A 27 -21.43 -0.36 -2.16
N ASN A 28 -21.11 0.77 -1.54
CA ASN A 28 -19.99 1.64 -1.89
C ASN A 28 -19.26 2.20 -0.66
N GLY A 29 -19.20 1.45 0.46
CA GLY A 29 -18.72 1.99 1.74
C GLY A 29 -17.25 1.73 2.08
N HIS A 30 -16.81 0.49 1.95
CA HIS A 30 -15.44 0.04 2.21
C HIS A 30 -14.83 -0.63 0.98
N THR A 31 -13.54 -0.94 1.05
CA THR A 31 -12.75 -1.55 -0.03
C THR A 31 -12.96 -3.06 -0.19
N ASN A 32 -14.05 -3.61 0.33
CA ASN A 32 -14.42 -5.01 0.10
C ASN A 32 -15.44 -5.07 -1.05
N SER A 33 -15.39 -6.18 -1.78
CA SER A 33 -16.25 -6.42 -2.94
C SER A 33 -16.51 -7.91 -3.09
N ASP A 34 -17.31 -8.29 -4.09
CA ASP A 34 -17.43 -9.68 -4.48
C ASP A 34 -16.06 -10.25 -4.89
N THR A 35 -15.85 -11.51 -4.55
CA THR A 35 -14.57 -12.17 -4.80
C THR A 35 -14.57 -12.86 -6.16
N THR A 36 -13.42 -13.03 -6.77
CA THR A 36 -13.36 -13.75 -8.05
C THR A 36 -13.73 -15.21 -7.82
N LEU A 37 -14.56 -15.75 -8.71
CA LEU A 37 -14.91 -17.17 -8.67
C LEU A 37 -13.66 -18.04 -8.77
N ALA A 38 -12.66 -17.62 -9.55
CA ALA A 38 -11.35 -18.28 -9.66
C ALA A 38 -10.65 -18.39 -8.29
N ALA A 39 -10.56 -17.29 -7.53
CA ALA A 39 -9.95 -17.31 -6.21
C ALA A 39 -10.72 -18.20 -5.24
N THR A 40 -12.04 -18.06 -5.19
CA THR A 40 -12.89 -18.84 -4.28
C THR A 40 -12.81 -20.34 -4.58
N LEU A 41 -12.85 -20.74 -5.85
CA LEU A 41 -12.68 -22.15 -6.24
C LEU A 41 -11.27 -22.67 -5.93
N GLY A 42 -10.24 -21.85 -6.17
CA GLY A 42 -8.85 -22.20 -5.83
C GLY A 42 -8.66 -22.44 -4.34
N TYR A 43 -9.25 -21.58 -3.51
CA TYR A 43 -9.22 -21.74 -2.06
C TYR A 43 -9.95 -23.01 -1.62
N ILE A 44 -11.20 -23.23 -2.07
CA ILE A 44 -12.00 -24.41 -1.71
C ILE A 44 -11.28 -25.69 -2.14
N LEU A 45 -10.75 -25.73 -3.36
CA LEU A 45 -10.04 -26.88 -3.90
C LEU A 45 -8.85 -27.27 -2.99
N THR A 46 -8.02 -26.31 -2.60
CA THR A 46 -6.82 -26.59 -1.82
C THR A 46 -7.10 -26.75 -0.33
N MET A 47 -8.16 -26.13 0.20
CA MET A 47 -8.57 -26.31 1.60
C MET A 47 -8.88 -27.78 1.92
N LEU A 48 -9.38 -28.56 0.95
CA LEU A 48 -9.61 -30.01 1.12
C LEU A 48 -8.33 -30.81 1.36
N TRP A 49 -7.17 -30.28 0.96
CA TRP A 49 -5.85 -30.88 1.19
C TRP A 49 -5.15 -30.34 2.44
N ASN A 50 -5.65 -29.22 3.00
CA ASN A 50 -5.14 -28.59 4.22
C ASN A 50 -3.60 -28.45 4.28
N GLN A 51 -2.99 -28.07 3.16
CA GLN A 51 -1.53 -27.94 3.06
C GLN A 51 -1.03 -26.77 3.92
N ASN A 52 0.10 -26.98 4.60
CA ASN A 52 0.76 -25.98 5.43
C ASN A 52 2.06 -25.51 4.78
N ASN A 53 2.11 -24.24 4.37
CA ASN A 53 3.28 -23.66 3.69
C ASN A 53 4.40 -23.21 4.64
N ALA A 54 4.32 -23.52 5.95
CA ALA A 54 5.43 -23.31 6.88
C ALA A 54 6.67 -24.18 6.58
N SER A 55 6.47 -25.29 5.88
CA SER A 55 7.54 -26.19 5.45
C SER A 55 7.20 -26.83 4.11
N PRO A 56 8.20 -27.11 3.24
CA PRO A 56 7.96 -27.75 1.95
C PRO A 56 7.29 -29.14 2.08
N GLU A 57 7.56 -29.89 3.13
CA GLU A 57 6.91 -31.20 3.38
C GLU A 57 5.43 -31.09 3.77
N GLY A 58 5.01 -29.97 4.37
CA GLY A 58 3.62 -29.71 4.76
C GLY A 58 2.73 -29.25 3.60
N GLY A 59 3.33 -28.74 2.53
CA GLY A 59 2.63 -28.22 1.36
C GLY A 59 3.53 -28.10 0.14
N PRO A 60 4.03 -29.22 -0.44
CA PRO A 60 5.05 -29.16 -1.49
C PRO A 60 4.55 -28.46 -2.75
N MET A 61 3.28 -28.68 -3.11
CA MET A 61 2.67 -28.03 -4.27
C MET A 61 2.28 -26.59 -3.97
N SER A 62 1.62 -26.32 -2.85
CA SER A 62 1.22 -24.94 -2.52
C SER A 62 2.40 -24.03 -2.18
N SER A 63 3.55 -24.56 -1.76
CA SER A 63 4.78 -23.78 -1.53
C SER A 63 5.39 -23.30 -2.86
N ILE A 64 5.46 -24.17 -3.88
CA ILE A 64 5.88 -23.79 -5.23
C ILE A 64 4.93 -22.74 -5.81
N ILE A 65 3.62 -22.93 -5.62
CA ILE A 65 2.61 -21.97 -6.09
C ILE A 65 2.78 -20.62 -5.39
N GLU A 66 3.07 -20.62 -4.09
CA GLU A 66 3.34 -19.38 -3.36
C GLU A 66 4.57 -18.64 -3.89
N TYR A 67 5.67 -19.35 -4.16
CA TYR A 67 6.84 -18.77 -4.81
C TYR A 67 6.47 -18.13 -6.16
N ILE A 68 5.69 -18.84 -7.00
CA ILE A 68 5.21 -18.31 -8.28
C ILE A 68 4.40 -17.02 -8.08
N VAL A 69 3.50 -16.99 -7.09
CA VAL A 69 2.73 -15.79 -6.74
C VAL A 69 3.63 -14.65 -6.28
N GLY A 70 4.66 -14.95 -5.49
CA GLY A 70 5.71 -13.99 -5.12
C GLY A 70 6.39 -13.35 -6.32
N GLN A 71 6.74 -14.17 -7.32
CA GLN A 71 7.35 -13.67 -8.56
C GLN A 71 6.34 -12.88 -9.42
N GLN A 72 5.05 -13.25 -9.38
CA GLN A 72 3.98 -12.46 -10.00
C GLN A 72 3.86 -11.07 -9.36
N PHE A 73 3.97 -10.96 -8.03
CA PHE A 73 4.01 -9.66 -7.35
C PHE A 73 5.23 -8.83 -7.76
N CYS A 74 6.42 -9.43 -7.79
CA CYS A 74 7.64 -8.76 -8.23
C CYS A 74 7.49 -8.19 -9.65
N LYS A 75 7.01 -9.01 -10.59
CA LYS A 75 6.74 -8.58 -11.96
C LYS A 75 5.68 -7.47 -12.03
N LEU A 76 4.62 -7.56 -11.22
CA LEU A 76 3.56 -6.55 -11.16
C LEU A 76 4.12 -5.17 -10.78
N VAL A 77 5.00 -5.10 -9.79
CA VAL A 77 5.57 -3.81 -9.32
C VAL A 77 6.76 -3.35 -10.16
N GLY A 78 7.22 -4.18 -11.10
CA GLY A 78 8.31 -3.86 -12.02
C GLY A 78 9.69 -4.21 -11.48
N TYR A 79 9.78 -5.10 -10.48
CA TYR A 79 11.04 -5.70 -10.10
C TYR A 79 11.50 -6.70 -11.18
N GLY A 80 12.81 -6.70 -11.43
CA GLY A 80 13.42 -7.53 -12.45
C GLY A 80 13.28 -9.02 -12.14
N TYR A 81 13.10 -9.80 -13.20
CA TYR A 81 13.37 -11.23 -13.22
C TYR A 81 14.45 -11.46 -14.27
N ASP A 82 15.68 -11.64 -13.80
CA ASP A 82 16.78 -12.11 -14.61
C ASP A 82 17.49 -13.18 -13.79
N ALA A 83 17.40 -14.43 -14.24
CA ALA A 83 17.93 -15.60 -13.55
C ALA A 83 19.46 -15.50 -13.35
N ASP A 84 20.13 -14.68 -14.15
CA ASP A 84 21.58 -14.46 -14.10
C ASP A 84 21.94 -13.12 -13.41
N ALA A 85 20.97 -12.29 -13.01
CA ALA A 85 21.23 -11.02 -12.33
C ALA A 85 21.23 -11.14 -10.80
N LEU A 86 22.22 -10.51 -10.18
CA LEU A 86 22.34 -10.30 -8.72
C LEU A 86 21.10 -9.63 -8.09
N MET A 87 20.22 -9.00 -8.89
CA MET A 87 19.07 -8.21 -8.45
C MET A 87 17.74 -8.83 -8.92
N THR A 88 17.47 -10.06 -8.49
CA THR A 88 16.16 -10.71 -8.66
C THR A 88 15.23 -10.30 -7.53
N GLY A 89 13.97 -9.97 -7.84
CA GLY A 89 12.93 -9.75 -6.83
C GLY A 89 12.48 -11.05 -6.16
N TRP A 90 11.99 -10.95 -4.92
CA TRP A 90 11.35 -12.06 -4.20
C TRP A 90 10.12 -11.57 -3.44
N GLY A 91 9.07 -12.38 -3.39
CA GLY A 91 7.88 -12.08 -2.60
C GLY A 91 7.18 -13.31 -2.06
N HIS A 92 6.22 -13.10 -1.17
CA HIS A 92 5.43 -14.17 -0.57
C HIS A 92 4.03 -13.66 -0.14
N ILE A 93 3.17 -14.60 0.26
CA ILE A 93 1.85 -14.29 0.83
C ILE A 93 1.96 -14.08 2.34
N THR A 94 1.22 -13.13 2.89
CA THR A 94 1.01 -12.96 4.33
C THR A 94 -0.46 -13.18 4.68
N CYS A 95 -0.80 -13.39 5.96
CA CYS A 95 -2.20 -13.50 6.36
C CYS A 95 -3.02 -12.23 6.07
N ASP A 96 -2.45 -11.05 6.34
CA ASP A 96 -3.15 -9.78 6.21
C ASP A 96 -2.23 -8.56 6.03
N GLY A 97 -2.86 -7.39 5.99
CA GLY A 97 -2.21 -6.09 5.83
C GLY A 97 -1.34 -5.64 7.00
N THR A 98 -1.67 -6.04 8.23
CA THR A 98 -0.84 -5.70 9.40
C THR A 98 0.44 -6.53 9.40
N LYS A 99 0.32 -7.80 9.03
CA LYS A 99 1.45 -8.71 9.00
C LYS A 99 2.47 -8.35 7.92
N ARG A 100 2.04 -7.93 6.71
CA ARG A 100 2.94 -7.47 5.65
C ARG A 100 3.69 -6.17 6.04
N HIS A 101 3.04 -5.27 6.78
CA HIS A 101 3.70 -4.09 7.36
C HIS A 101 4.71 -4.46 8.43
N ALA A 102 4.40 -5.44 9.29
CA ALA A 102 5.31 -5.91 10.33
C ALA A 102 6.58 -6.54 9.73
N ASP A 103 6.45 -7.33 8.67
CA ASP A 103 7.61 -7.85 7.94
C ASP A 103 8.41 -6.71 7.30
N GLY A 104 7.76 -5.76 6.61
CA GLY A 104 8.44 -4.60 6.02
C GLY A 104 9.21 -3.76 7.06
N ALA A 105 8.60 -3.48 8.21
CA ALA A 105 9.24 -2.76 9.31
C ALA A 105 10.41 -3.54 9.92
N CYS A 106 10.24 -4.85 10.13
CA CYS A 106 11.28 -5.73 10.65
C CYS A 106 12.50 -5.78 9.72
N ALA A 107 12.26 -5.93 8.41
CA ALA A 107 13.32 -5.93 7.40
C ALA A 107 14.07 -4.59 7.38
N ALA A 108 13.36 -3.45 7.38
CA ALA A 108 13.99 -2.13 7.39
C ALA A 108 14.83 -1.88 8.66
N ARG A 109 14.34 -2.30 9.83
CA ARG A 109 15.08 -2.23 11.11
C ARG A 109 16.36 -3.06 11.06
N ASN A 110 16.23 -4.33 10.70
CA ASN A 110 17.35 -5.27 10.71
C ASN A 110 18.40 -4.88 9.67
N LEU A 111 17.97 -4.43 8.48
CA LEU A 111 18.86 -3.90 7.45
C LEU A 111 19.64 -2.69 7.94
N LYS A 112 19.00 -1.73 8.63
CA LYS A 112 19.67 -0.52 9.13
C LYS A 112 20.77 -0.82 10.14
N PHE A 113 20.58 -1.84 10.98
CA PHE A 113 21.55 -2.23 12.00
C PHE A 113 22.59 -3.22 11.52
N TYR A 114 22.36 -3.93 10.41
CA TYR A 114 23.26 -4.96 9.91
C TYR A 114 24.71 -4.48 9.70
N PRO A 115 24.99 -3.27 9.16
CA PRO A 115 26.37 -2.77 9.06
C PRO A 115 27.07 -2.61 10.41
N LEU A 116 26.34 -2.28 11.48
CA LEU A 116 26.88 -2.14 12.82
C LEU A 116 27.21 -3.50 13.44
N SER A 117 26.30 -4.48 13.27
CA SER A 117 26.57 -5.87 13.64
C SER A 117 27.78 -6.44 12.91
N PHE A 118 27.88 -6.15 11.61
CA PHE A 118 28.99 -6.59 10.77
C PHE A 118 30.31 -5.91 11.15
N TYR A 119 30.28 -4.61 11.45
CA TYR A 119 31.42 -3.88 12.00
C TYR A 119 31.96 -4.55 13.27
N LEU A 120 31.11 -4.84 14.25
CA LEU A 120 31.54 -5.55 15.48
C LEU A 120 32.12 -6.94 15.19
N ALA A 121 31.56 -7.67 14.23
CA ALA A 121 32.09 -8.98 13.83
C ALA A 121 33.50 -8.88 13.22
N ILE A 122 33.77 -7.80 12.48
CA ILE A 122 35.09 -7.50 11.90
C ILE A 122 36.06 -6.98 12.96
N THR A 123 35.66 -6.07 13.85
CA THR A 123 36.62 -5.42 14.76
C THR A 123 36.82 -6.17 16.08
N GLU A 124 35.79 -6.83 16.60
CA GLU A 124 35.80 -7.52 17.89
C GLU A 124 35.64 -9.05 17.77
N GLY A 125 35.18 -9.52 16.61
CA GLY A 125 34.76 -10.90 16.40
C GLY A 125 35.72 -11.76 15.58
N ASN A 126 35.16 -12.82 15.01
CA ASN A 126 35.91 -13.84 14.28
C ASN A 126 36.31 -13.42 12.85
N LEU A 127 35.98 -12.19 12.41
CA LEU A 127 36.37 -11.65 11.10
C LEU A 127 37.51 -10.62 11.19
N GLN A 128 38.23 -10.55 12.32
CA GLN A 128 39.38 -9.64 12.51
C GLN A 128 40.49 -9.79 11.46
N THR A 129 40.64 -10.98 10.88
CA THR A 129 41.67 -11.25 9.87
C THR A 129 41.49 -10.45 8.58
N ILE A 130 40.27 -9.97 8.29
CA ILE A 130 39.96 -9.18 7.09
C ILE A 130 39.76 -7.69 7.39
N ALA A 131 39.90 -7.27 8.65
CA ALA A 131 39.59 -5.89 9.07
C ALA A 131 40.40 -4.82 8.32
N SER A 132 41.68 -5.07 8.08
CA SER A 132 42.57 -4.13 7.38
C SER A 132 42.36 -4.05 5.86
N GLU A 133 41.50 -4.90 5.30
CA GLU A 133 41.32 -5.03 3.84
C GLU A 133 39.85 -4.86 3.41
N PHE A 134 38.90 -5.10 4.31
CA PHE A 134 37.48 -5.06 3.98
C PHE A 134 36.99 -3.62 3.79
N THR A 135 36.74 -3.25 2.53
CA THR A 135 36.24 -1.93 2.15
C THR A 135 34.74 -1.95 1.86
N VAL A 136 34.07 -0.80 2.00
CA VAL A 136 32.66 -0.61 1.62
C VAL A 136 32.50 0.65 0.78
N ARG A 137 31.53 0.63 -0.13
CA ARG A 137 31.15 1.78 -0.93
C ARG A 137 30.12 2.62 -0.16
N LEU A 138 30.43 3.90 0.02
CA LEU A 138 29.55 4.88 0.66
C LEU A 138 28.54 5.48 -0.33
N CYS A 139 27.57 6.23 0.20
CA CYS A 139 26.51 6.86 -0.59
C CYS A 139 26.99 7.83 -1.66
N ASP A 140 28.09 8.55 -1.39
CA ASP A 140 28.70 9.51 -2.29
C ASP A 140 29.54 8.82 -3.40
N GLY A 141 29.58 7.48 -3.39
CA GLY A 141 30.33 6.66 -4.34
C GLY A 141 31.79 6.42 -3.93
N THR A 142 32.28 7.03 -2.86
CA THR A 142 33.62 6.75 -2.34
C THR A 142 33.69 5.35 -1.73
N THR A 143 34.91 4.82 -1.60
CA THR A 143 35.17 3.51 -0.98
C THR A 143 36.17 3.70 0.14
N LYS A 144 35.85 3.18 1.33
CA LYS A 144 36.66 3.29 2.54
C LYS A 144 36.79 1.92 3.22
N LEU A 145 37.79 1.76 4.09
CA LEU A 145 37.80 0.61 5.00
C LEU A 145 36.58 0.68 5.92
N LEU A 146 35.99 -0.47 6.22
CA LEU A 146 34.81 -0.54 7.10
C LEU A 146 35.08 0.10 8.46
N GLU A 147 36.30 -0.08 8.99
CA GLU A 147 36.72 0.50 10.26
C GLU A 147 36.82 2.04 10.20
N ASP A 148 37.30 2.59 9.09
CA ASP A 148 37.38 4.04 8.88
C ASP A 148 35.97 4.66 8.79
N CYS A 149 34.99 3.92 8.27
CA CYS A 149 33.60 4.37 8.20
C CYS A 149 32.96 4.59 9.59
N TYR A 150 33.47 3.91 10.62
CA TYR A 150 33.06 4.13 12.00
C TYR A 150 33.76 5.36 12.60
N ASN A 151 35.06 5.54 12.33
CA ASN A 151 35.91 6.53 13.00
C ASN A 151 35.92 7.92 12.34
N GLU A 152 35.93 8.00 11.00
CA GLU A 152 36.05 9.25 10.23
C GLU A 152 34.70 9.97 10.02
N ALA A 153 33.78 9.91 10.99
CA ALA A 153 32.60 10.78 10.98
C ALA A 153 32.95 12.30 11.07
N ASP A 154 34.19 12.69 10.82
CA ASP A 154 34.83 14.00 10.98
C ASP A 154 34.18 15.15 10.18
N THR A 155 33.33 14.89 9.17
CA THR A 155 32.55 15.94 8.52
C THR A 155 31.27 16.34 9.28
N LEU A 156 30.72 15.47 10.13
CA LEU A 156 29.50 15.72 10.93
C LEU A 156 29.71 15.55 12.45
N GLY A 157 30.83 14.95 12.89
CA GLY A 157 31.16 14.71 14.29
C GLY A 157 30.31 13.65 15.00
N CYS A 158 29.72 12.69 14.26
CA CYS A 158 28.74 11.75 14.82
C CYS A 158 28.89 10.30 14.33
N PRO A 159 29.84 9.51 14.87
CA PRO A 159 29.89 8.07 14.59
C PRO A 159 28.62 7.37 15.13
N PRO A 160 28.12 6.29 14.50
CA PRO A 160 28.61 5.61 13.28
C PRO A 160 27.83 6.01 12.00
N TRP A 161 27.79 7.31 11.66
CA TRP A 161 26.95 7.85 10.60
C TRP A 161 27.08 7.18 9.23
N GLU A 162 28.29 6.95 8.72
CA GLU A 162 28.49 6.38 7.38
C GLU A 162 27.95 4.95 7.29
N LEU A 163 28.18 4.13 8.32
CA LEU A 163 27.67 2.76 8.40
C LEU A 163 26.13 2.71 8.45
N LEU A 164 25.51 3.65 9.17
CA LEU A 164 24.05 3.77 9.26
C LEU A 164 23.39 4.27 7.97
N ASN A 165 24.17 4.75 7.00
CA ASN A 165 23.67 5.30 5.76
C ASN A 165 24.08 4.49 4.53
N LEU A 166 24.65 3.29 4.66
CA LEU A 166 24.94 2.47 3.49
C LEU A 166 23.67 2.20 2.64
N GLU A 167 23.86 2.12 1.31
CA GLU A 167 22.80 1.74 0.38
C GLU A 167 22.32 0.31 0.65
N VAL A 168 21.03 0.03 0.44
CA VAL A 168 20.42 -1.30 0.68
C VAL A 168 21.23 -2.43 0.06
N ASP A 169 21.62 -2.28 -1.21
CA ASP A 169 22.33 -3.33 -1.95
C ASP A 169 23.76 -3.53 -1.42
N VAL A 170 24.44 -2.47 -0.98
CA VAL A 170 25.75 -2.56 -0.33
C VAL A 170 25.65 -3.36 0.96
N ILE A 171 24.61 -3.12 1.77
CA ILE A 171 24.36 -3.83 3.03
C ILE A 171 24.13 -5.32 2.76
N LEU A 172 23.28 -5.64 1.78
CA LEU A 172 22.91 -7.02 1.45
C LEU A 172 24.08 -7.84 0.89
N GLU A 173 25.08 -7.18 0.30
CA GLU A 173 26.25 -7.84 -0.26
C GLU A 173 27.36 -8.13 0.76
N LEU A 174 27.40 -7.42 1.91
CA LEU A 174 28.52 -7.46 2.87
C LEU A 174 29.01 -8.87 3.18
N ALA A 175 28.12 -9.76 3.60
CA ALA A 175 28.53 -11.10 3.99
C ALA A 175 28.83 -12.02 2.79
N SER A 176 28.21 -11.80 1.62
CA SER A 176 28.59 -12.54 0.40
C SER A 176 29.98 -12.15 -0.10
N ARG A 177 30.40 -10.90 0.13
CA ARG A 177 31.73 -10.39 -0.21
C ARG A 177 32.81 -11.02 0.65
N VAL A 178 32.53 -11.33 1.92
CA VAL A 178 33.44 -12.11 2.79
C VAL A 178 33.84 -13.43 2.11
N THR A 179 32.87 -14.14 1.55
CA THR A 179 33.11 -15.38 0.81
C THR A 179 33.86 -15.14 -0.50
N LYS A 180 33.38 -14.19 -1.32
CA LYS A 180 33.90 -13.96 -2.68
C LYS A 180 35.31 -13.37 -2.69
N GLU A 181 35.62 -12.48 -1.76
CA GLU A 181 36.88 -11.71 -1.73
C GLU A 181 37.94 -12.38 -0.85
N PHE A 182 37.55 -13.09 0.22
CA PHE A 182 38.48 -13.62 1.22
C PHE A 182 38.45 -15.14 1.36
N GLY A 183 37.61 -15.86 0.59
CA GLY A 183 37.56 -17.32 0.61
C GLY A 183 37.05 -17.92 1.93
N ILE A 184 36.42 -17.10 2.78
CA ILE A 184 35.80 -17.54 4.04
C ILE A 184 34.48 -18.25 3.72
N SER A 185 34.21 -19.39 4.35
CA SER A 185 32.99 -20.13 4.03
C SER A 185 31.73 -19.34 4.45
N PRO A 186 30.62 -19.49 3.70
CA PRO A 186 29.31 -19.01 4.09
C PRO A 186 28.97 -19.26 5.57
N GLU A 187 29.03 -20.52 6.00
CA GLU A 187 28.66 -20.90 7.36
C GLU A 187 29.53 -20.19 8.44
N TYR A 188 30.82 -20.01 8.16
CA TYR A 188 31.71 -19.31 9.09
C TYR A 188 31.39 -17.82 9.19
N ALA A 189 31.17 -17.15 8.05
CA ALA A 189 30.81 -15.75 8.02
C ALA A 189 29.47 -15.49 8.73
N GLU A 190 28.49 -16.39 8.58
CA GLU A 190 27.21 -16.31 9.30
C GLU A 190 27.43 -16.40 10.80
N ASN A 191 28.12 -17.45 11.25
CA ASN A 191 28.38 -17.70 12.67
C ASN A 191 29.21 -16.59 13.31
N ALA A 192 30.05 -15.89 12.53
CA ALA A 192 30.83 -14.76 13.02
C ALA A 192 29.98 -13.51 13.26
N VAL A 193 28.99 -13.23 12.40
CA VAL A 193 28.11 -12.05 12.52
C VAL A 193 26.95 -12.30 13.48
N HIS A 194 26.48 -13.56 13.56
CA HIS A 194 25.28 -13.95 14.32
C HIS A 194 25.21 -13.38 15.75
N PRO A 195 26.28 -13.44 16.59
CA PRO A 195 26.23 -12.94 17.97
C PRO A 195 26.01 -11.42 18.09
N TYR A 196 26.20 -10.66 17.00
CA TYR A 196 26.11 -9.20 16.99
C TYR A 196 24.85 -8.68 16.31
N LEU A 197 24.05 -9.57 15.70
CA LEU A 197 22.80 -9.22 15.04
C LEU A 197 21.84 -8.54 16.02
N VAL A 198 21.13 -7.49 15.58
CA VAL A 198 20.14 -6.80 16.41
C VAL A 198 19.03 -7.74 16.89
N GLN A 199 18.74 -8.79 16.11
CA GLN A 199 17.79 -9.84 16.46
C GLN A 199 18.24 -10.68 17.68
N GLN A 200 19.56 -10.75 17.95
CA GLN A 200 20.14 -11.55 19.03
C GLN A 200 20.38 -10.72 20.30
N ILE A 201 20.99 -9.54 20.16
CA ILE A 201 21.39 -8.72 21.32
C ILE A 201 20.39 -7.60 21.65
N GLY A 202 19.46 -7.31 20.75
CA GLY A 202 18.52 -6.20 20.86
C GLY A 202 19.12 -4.86 20.46
N GLU A 203 18.24 -3.91 20.14
CA GLU A 203 18.59 -2.55 19.69
C GLU A 203 19.48 -1.86 20.73
N ASN A 204 18.97 -1.59 21.93
CA ASN A 204 19.67 -0.84 22.98
C ASN A 204 21.11 -1.33 23.27
N GLU A 205 21.33 -2.65 23.29
CA GLU A 205 22.67 -3.21 23.53
C GLU A 205 23.60 -2.97 22.34
N LEU A 206 23.10 -3.16 21.10
CA LEU A 206 23.86 -2.85 19.89
C LEU A 206 24.22 -1.36 19.84
N GLU A 207 23.26 -0.47 20.09
CA GLU A 207 23.47 0.97 20.12
C GLU A 207 24.54 1.38 21.15
N ALA A 208 24.49 0.78 22.35
CA ALA A 208 25.46 1.03 23.41
C ALA A 208 26.87 0.56 23.01
N LYS A 209 27.00 -0.63 22.39
CA LYS A 209 28.27 -1.17 21.92
C LYS A 209 28.94 -0.28 20.87
N VAL A 210 28.16 0.25 19.93
CA VAL A 210 28.66 1.15 18.88
C VAL A 210 28.60 2.63 19.28
N LYS A 211 28.34 2.95 20.56
CA LYS A 211 28.25 4.31 21.10
C LYS A 211 27.37 5.24 20.28
N MET A 212 26.28 4.70 19.73
CA MET A 212 25.36 5.46 18.91
C MET A 212 24.57 6.44 19.79
N SER A 213 24.49 7.70 19.35
CA SER A 213 23.87 8.77 20.14
C SER A 213 22.35 8.84 20.01
N LYS A 214 21.80 8.42 18.86
CA LYS A 214 20.37 8.45 18.57
C LYS A 214 19.96 7.27 17.71
N SER A 215 18.89 6.60 18.11
CA SER A 215 18.26 5.55 17.31
C SER A 215 17.69 6.10 16.00
N PRO A 216 17.67 5.32 14.92
CA PRO A 216 17.08 5.73 13.66
C PRO A 216 15.56 5.98 13.77
N VAL A 217 15.00 6.70 12.80
CA VAL A 217 13.55 7.00 12.74
C VAL A 217 12.88 6.41 11.51
N VAL A 218 11.58 6.11 11.62
CA VAL A 218 10.72 5.87 10.46
C VAL A 218 9.97 7.17 10.14
N LEU A 219 10.00 7.58 8.87
CA LEU A 219 9.20 8.69 8.37
C LEU A 219 7.98 8.12 7.66
N LEU A 220 6.78 8.51 8.10
CA LEU A 220 5.53 8.07 7.51
C LEU A 220 4.54 9.23 7.45
N ARG A 221 3.63 9.22 6.48
CA ARG A 221 2.58 10.26 6.39
C ARG A 221 1.73 10.35 7.67
N ALA A 222 1.22 11.54 7.98
CA ALA A 222 0.42 11.79 9.18
C ALA A 222 -0.93 11.05 9.18
N THR A 223 -1.46 10.77 7.98
CA THR A 223 -2.70 10.00 7.77
C THR A 223 -2.38 8.55 7.35
N ASN A 224 -1.36 7.94 7.93
CA ASN A 224 -1.00 6.54 7.71
C ASN A 224 -2.06 5.55 8.19
N LEU A 225 -1.92 4.29 7.76
CA LEU A 225 -2.71 3.17 8.27
C LEU A 225 -2.31 2.83 9.71
N PRO A 226 -3.26 2.59 10.63
CA PRO A 226 -2.95 2.21 12.01
C PRO A 226 -2.03 0.99 12.13
N SER A 227 -2.10 0.07 11.16
CA SER A 227 -1.25 -1.11 11.09
C SER A 227 0.24 -0.76 11.06
N TRP A 228 0.67 0.32 10.39
CA TRP A 228 2.08 0.75 10.41
C TRP A 228 2.56 1.10 11.82
N GLN A 229 1.72 1.76 12.61
CA GLN A 229 2.06 2.12 13.99
C GLN A 229 2.20 0.87 14.86
N ILE A 230 1.27 -0.07 14.72
CA ILE A 230 1.31 -1.36 15.41
C ILE A 230 2.54 -2.16 14.98
N SER A 231 2.82 -2.23 13.68
CA SER A 231 3.97 -2.92 13.10
C SER A 231 5.29 -2.38 13.65
N CYS A 232 5.46 -1.06 13.70
CA CYS A 232 6.65 -0.44 14.28
C CYS A 232 6.81 -0.83 15.75
N TYR A 233 5.73 -0.69 16.54
CA TYR A 233 5.70 -1.09 17.96
C TYR A 233 6.09 -2.55 18.18
N VAL A 234 5.48 -3.50 17.46
CA VAL A 234 5.78 -4.94 17.65
C VAL A 234 7.18 -5.31 17.16
N THR A 235 7.75 -4.52 16.24
CA THR A 235 9.16 -4.66 15.82
C THR A 235 10.13 -3.87 16.69
N GLY A 236 9.70 -3.29 17.82
CA GLY A 236 10.59 -2.59 18.75
C GLY A 236 10.97 -1.16 18.35
N ILE A 237 10.39 -0.61 17.28
CA ILE A 237 10.57 0.79 16.88
C ILE A 237 9.61 1.65 17.72
N ASP A 238 10.17 2.51 18.58
CA ASP A 238 9.38 3.32 19.50
C ASP A 238 8.41 4.28 18.79
N MET A 239 7.17 4.32 19.28
CA MET A 239 6.09 5.09 18.64
C MET A 239 6.14 6.60 18.94
N ASN A 240 6.76 7.02 20.04
CA ASN A 240 6.77 8.40 20.48
C ASN A 240 7.95 9.17 19.88
N ASP A 241 9.14 8.58 19.94
CA ASP A 241 10.38 9.24 19.60
C ASP A 241 10.91 8.82 18.21
N HIS A 242 10.58 7.61 17.74
CA HIS A 242 11.14 7.05 16.50
C HIS A 242 10.16 7.02 15.31
N LEU A 243 8.90 7.44 15.49
CA LEU A 243 7.92 7.61 14.41
C LEU A 243 7.64 9.09 14.11
N ARG A 244 8.25 9.62 13.05
CA ARG A 244 8.06 11.02 12.64
C ARG A 244 7.02 11.11 11.52
N LYS A 245 5.96 11.87 11.79
CA LYS A 245 4.86 12.08 10.85
C LYS A 245 5.18 13.20 9.86
N ILE A 246 5.03 12.91 8.58
CA ILE A 246 5.12 13.87 7.47
C ILE A 246 3.71 14.42 7.21
N LYS A 247 3.59 15.73 7.01
CA LYS A 247 2.31 16.37 6.65
C LYS A 247 1.75 15.85 5.32
N VAL A 248 0.50 16.20 5.06
CA VAL A 248 -0.17 15.93 3.79
C VAL A 248 -0.54 17.26 3.13
N ASP A 249 -0.56 17.27 1.80
CA ASP A 249 -1.03 18.40 1.01
C ASP A 249 -2.57 18.51 0.99
N ASP A 250 -3.09 19.51 0.27
CA ASP A 250 -4.52 19.78 0.16
C ASP A 250 -5.33 18.67 -0.54
N ASP A 251 -4.68 17.76 -1.26
CA ASP A 251 -5.30 16.57 -1.87
C ASP A 251 -5.02 15.30 -1.05
N ALA A 252 -4.52 15.47 0.18
CA ALA A 252 -4.12 14.44 1.10
C ALA A 252 -3.11 13.45 0.50
N ARG A 253 -2.11 13.94 -0.25
CA ARG A 253 -0.89 13.21 -0.59
C ARG A 253 0.24 13.61 0.36
N LEU A 254 1.27 12.78 0.51
CA LEU A 254 2.44 13.10 1.32
C LEU A 254 3.13 14.38 0.82
N ASP A 255 3.36 15.33 1.73
CA ASP A 255 4.02 16.60 1.43
C ASP A 255 5.54 16.41 1.33
N THR A 256 6.07 16.48 0.12
CA THR A 256 7.51 16.29 -0.16
C THR A 256 8.38 17.42 0.39
N SER A 257 7.82 18.61 0.60
CA SER A 257 8.53 19.73 1.23
C SER A 257 8.70 19.50 2.73
N ASP A 258 7.65 19.00 3.40
CA ASP A 258 7.74 18.61 4.82
C ASP A 258 8.67 17.39 5.00
N LEU A 259 8.66 16.42 4.06
CA LEU A 259 9.62 15.31 4.04
C LEU A 259 11.08 15.83 4.01
N LYS A 260 11.40 16.75 3.08
CA LYS A 260 12.75 17.36 2.99
C LYS A 260 13.13 18.06 4.30
N ALA A 261 12.22 18.86 4.87
CA ALA A 261 12.48 19.52 6.15
C ALA A 261 12.77 18.53 7.30
N LYS A 262 12.11 17.36 7.31
CA LYS A 262 12.37 16.28 8.28
C LYS A 262 13.70 15.59 8.03
N LEU A 263 14.09 15.36 6.78
CA LEU A 263 15.38 14.79 6.42
C LEU A 263 16.53 15.75 6.76
N ASP A 264 16.37 17.06 6.49
CA ASP A 264 17.34 18.08 6.92
C ASP A 264 17.50 18.10 8.44
N GLN A 265 16.38 17.93 9.17
CA GLN A 265 16.43 17.81 10.62
C GLN A 265 17.20 16.56 11.05
N CYS A 266 16.91 15.39 10.46
CA CYS A 266 17.64 14.15 10.72
C CYS A 266 19.15 14.29 10.50
N GLN A 267 19.55 14.91 9.39
CA GLN A 267 20.97 15.14 9.08
C GLN A 267 21.64 16.09 10.08
N ARG A 268 21.00 17.21 10.44
CA ARG A 268 21.52 18.12 11.49
C ARG A 268 21.62 17.47 12.86
N ASP A 269 20.65 16.61 13.18
CA ASP A 269 20.54 15.94 14.46
C ASP A 269 21.42 14.69 14.56
N CYS A 270 22.11 14.31 13.47
CA CYS A 270 22.81 13.03 13.32
C CYS A 270 21.94 11.81 13.67
N GLN A 271 20.67 11.84 13.25
CA GLN A 271 19.74 10.75 13.44
C GLN A 271 19.43 10.11 12.10
N SER A 272 19.83 8.85 11.92
CA SER A 272 19.61 8.14 10.66
C SER A 272 18.13 7.78 10.47
N VAL A 273 17.78 7.36 9.26
CA VAL A 273 16.38 7.03 8.90
C VAL A 273 16.30 5.56 8.51
N TYR A 274 15.50 4.78 9.23
CA TYR A 274 15.16 3.39 8.89
C TYR A 274 14.56 3.36 7.48
N ALA A 275 13.39 3.99 7.34
CA ALA A 275 12.59 3.96 6.14
C ALA A 275 11.71 5.21 5.98
N VAL A 276 11.40 5.53 4.73
CA VAL A 276 10.27 6.36 4.34
C VAL A 276 9.16 5.46 3.82
N ILE A 277 7.98 5.55 4.45
CA ILE A 277 6.79 4.78 4.07
C ILE A 277 5.91 5.64 3.17
N THR A 278 5.69 5.19 1.94
CA THR A 278 4.78 5.81 0.97
C THR A 278 3.52 4.96 0.81
N ILE A 279 2.36 5.58 0.55
CA ILE A 279 1.11 4.87 0.28
C ILE A 279 0.64 5.15 -1.16
N VAL A 280 0.49 4.09 -1.96
CA VAL A 280 -0.02 4.10 -3.33
C VAL A 280 -1.48 3.66 -3.29
N GLY A 281 -2.36 4.58 -2.89
CA GLY A 281 -3.78 4.34 -2.68
C GLY A 281 -4.17 4.27 -1.20
N THR A 282 -4.43 5.43 -0.59
CA THR A 282 -4.84 5.49 0.82
C THR A 282 -6.22 4.87 1.07
N ALA A 283 -6.39 4.16 2.19
CA ALA A 283 -7.65 3.50 2.52
C ALA A 283 -8.83 4.45 2.80
N GLU A 284 -8.55 5.71 3.15
CA GLU A 284 -9.59 6.69 3.47
C GLU A 284 -10.02 7.54 2.28
N HIS A 285 -9.11 7.87 1.35
CA HIS A 285 -9.36 8.85 0.29
C HIS A 285 -8.70 8.52 -1.05
N GLY A 286 -8.13 7.32 -1.22
CA GLY A 286 -7.63 6.83 -2.51
C GLY A 286 -6.43 7.58 -3.06
N ALA A 287 -5.77 8.42 -2.25
CA ALA A 287 -4.66 9.26 -2.70
C ALA A 287 -3.41 8.43 -3.02
N VAL A 288 -2.66 8.84 -4.04
CA VAL A 288 -1.38 8.26 -4.41
C VAL A 288 -0.27 9.23 -3.99
N ASP A 289 0.55 8.82 -3.03
CA ASP A 289 1.71 9.61 -2.62
C ASP A 289 2.71 9.76 -3.77
N PRO A 290 3.45 10.89 -3.83
CA PRO A 290 4.34 11.22 -4.94
C PRO A 290 5.65 10.40 -4.88
N LEU A 291 5.55 9.08 -5.07
CA LEU A 291 6.67 8.16 -4.90
C LEU A 291 7.86 8.51 -5.81
N GLY A 292 7.61 8.92 -7.06
CA GLY A 292 8.67 9.41 -7.96
C GLY A 292 9.52 10.52 -7.32
N ASP A 293 8.86 11.52 -6.73
CA ASP A 293 9.53 12.64 -6.06
C ASP A 293 10.26 12.21 -4.79
N ILE A 294 9.74 11.19 -4.07
CA ILE A 294 10.39 10.60 -2.90
C ILE A 294 11.67 9.85 -3.32
N ILE A 295 11.65 9.12 -4.44
CA ILE A 295 12.84 8.45 -4.99
C ILE A 295 13.89 9.49 -5.41
N ASP A 296 13.49 10.58 -6.05
CA ASP A 296 14.43 11.64 -6.42
C ASP A 296 14.97 12.39 -5.19
N THR A 297 14.14 12.55 -4.16
CA THR A 297 14.57 13.06 -2.85
C THR A 297 15.62 12.13 -2.22
N ARG A 298 15.43 10.80 -2.25
CA ARG A 298 16.44 9.84 -1.77
C ARG A 298 17.78 10.04 -2.47
N LYS A 299 17.80 10.16 -3.80
CA LYS A 299 19.04 10.39 -4.57
C LYS A 299 19.74 11.69 -4.17
N MET A 300 18.97 12.76 -3.92
CA MET A 300 19.50 14.06 -3.50
C MET A 300 20.19 14.00 -2.13
N TYR A 301 19.58 13.32 -1.16
CA TYR A 301 20.18 13.16 0.17
C TYR A 301 21.31 12.13 0.19
N GLN A 302 21.24 11.11 -0.66
CA GLN A 302 22.32 10.13 -0.85
C GLN A 302 23.62 10.83 -1.26
N ALA A 303 23.56 11.78 -2.20
CA ALA A 303 24.72 12.57 -2.60
C ALA A 303 25.35 13.40 -1.46
N ASN A 304 24.64 13.55 -0.33
CA ASN A 304 25.09 14.26 0.87
C ASN A 304 25.25 13.32 2.09
N GLY A 305 25.35 12.00 1.87
CA GLY A 305 25.66 11.03 2.92
C GLY A 305 24.48 10.59 3.79
N LEU A 306 23.23 10.85 3.39
CA LEU A 306 22.03 10.35 4.06
C LEU A 306 21.25 9.41 3.14
N TYR A 307 21.05 8.16 3.56
CA TYR A 307 20.29 7.16 2.80
C TYR A 307 19.21 6.50 3.65
N PHE A 308 18.10 6.16 3.01
CA PHE A 308 16.96 5.54 3.66
C PHE A 308 16.28 4.51 2.77
N TYR A 309 15.73 3.49 3.41
CA TYR A 309 14.88 2.49 2.79
C TYR A 309 13.57 3.14 2.32
N VAL A 310 13.03 2.73 1.17
CA VAL A 310 11.72 3.17 0.70
C VAL A 310 10.77 1.98 0.63
N HIS A 311 9.68 2.05 1.39
CA HIS A 311 8.61 1.06 1.34
C HIS A 311 7.37 1.65 0.67
N ALA A 312 6.80 0.95 -0.31
CA ALA A 312 5.53 1.33 -0.93
C ALA A 312 4.38 0.42 -0.51
N ASP A 313 3.37 1.02 0.11
CA ASP A 313 2.13 0.35 0.49
C ASP A 313 1.10 0.48 -0.63
N ALA A 314 0.85 -0.60 -1.36
CA ALA A 314 0.18 -0.55 -2.65
C ALA A 314 -0.92 -1.60 -2.84
N GLY A 315 -1.59 -1.52 -3.99
CA GLY A 315 -2.59 -2.48 -4.43
C GLY A 315 -2.34 -2.95 -5.87
N TYR A 316 -3.41 -3.32 -6.56
CA TYR A 316 -3.35 -3.93 -7.89
C TYR A 316 -3.38 -2.93 -9.06
N PHE A 317 -3.47 -1.62 -8.80
CA PHE A 317 -3.62 -0.59 -9.84
C PHE A 317 -2.41 -0.48 -10.79
N ALA A 318 -1.25 -1.03 -10.43
CA ALA A 318 -0.12 -1.18 -11.35
C ALA A 318 -0.44 -2.05 -12.58
N THR A 319 -1.47 -2.91 -12.51
CA THR A 319 -1.89 -3.73 -13.65
C THR A 319 -2.32 -2.89 -14.86
N LEU A 320 -2.83 -1.67 -14.65
CA LEU A 320 -3.16 -0.70 -15.71
C LEU A 320 -1.92 -0.35 -16.55
N LEU A 321 -0.73 -0.37 -15.95
CA LEU A 321 0.55 -0.05 -16.60
C LEU A 321 1.22 -1.25 -17.27
N ARG A 322 0.75 -2.47 -17.04
CA ARG A 322 1.41 -3.69 -17.52
C ARG A 322 0.78 -4.17 -18.82
N GLN A 323 1.62 -4.43 -19.81
CA GLN A 323 1.17 -5.01 -21.07
C GLN A 323 1.02 -6.53 -20.95
N PRO A 324 0.04 -7.14 -21.65
CA PRO A 324 -0.09 -8.59 -21.67
C PRO A 324 1.10 -9.24 -22.36
N SER A 325 1.55 -10.39 -21.82
CA SER A 325 2.55 -11.22 -22.49
C SER A 325 1.86 -12.19 -23.46
N GLY A 326 1.89 -11.88 -24.76
CA GLY A 326 1.35 -12.73 -25.83
C GLY A 326 -0.01 -12.28 -26.39
N SER A 327 -0.59 -13.11 -27.26
CA SER A 327 -1.90 -12.84 -27.87
C SER A 327 -3.01 -13.11 -26.86
N VAL A 328 -3.65 -12.05 -26.36
CA VAL A 328 -4.86 -12.16 -25.53
C VAL A 328 -6.06 -12.40 -26.46
N SER A 329 -7.03 -13.22 -26.04
CA SER A 329 -8.30 -13.28 -26.76
C SER A 329 -8.96 -11.91 -26.69
N LYS A 330 -9.46 -11.37 -27.81
CA LYS A 330 -10.18 -10.10 -27.81
C LYS A 330 -11.25 -10.12 -26.71
N ALA A 331 -11.27 -9.06 -25.89
CA ALA A 331 -12.32 -8.87 -24.88
C ALA A 331 -13.69 -9.06 -25.53
N ALA A 332 -14.62 -9.69 -24.79
CA ALA A 332 -16.00 -9.78 -25.24
C ALA A 332 -16.51 -8.36 -25.55
N PRO A 333 -17.21 -8.15 -26.68
CA PRO A 333 -17.80 -6.84 -26.98
C PRO A 333 -18.80 -6.50 -25.86
N GLY A 334 -18.56 -5.44 -25.08
CA GLY A 334 -19.45 -5.10 -23.98
C GLY A 334 -19.14 -3.85 -23.17
N LEU A 335 -17.88 -3.50 -22.88
CA LEU A 335 -17.56 -2.26 -22.16
C LEU A 335 -16.34 -1.57 -22.78
N GLN A 336 -16.60 -0.46 -23.47
CA GLN A 336 -15.58 0.49 -23.89
C GLN A 336 -15.52 1.59 -22.83
N VAL A 337 -14.77 1.37 -21.75
CA VAL A 337 -14.40 2.44 -20.83
C VAL A 337 -12.88 2.55 -20.76
N PRO A 338 -12.33 3.75 -20.47
CA PRO A 338 -10.89 3.93 -20.34
C PRO A 338 -10.32 3.00 -19.27
N SER A 339 -9.24 2.30 -19.60
CA SER A 339 -8.46 1.49 -18.67
C SER A 339 -7.16 2.22 -18.30
N GLU A 340 -7.29 3.41 -17.71
CA GLU A 340 -6.15 4.30 -17.41
C GLU A 340 -6.39 5.04 -16.09
N ASN A 341 -5.34 5.32 -15.30
CA ASN A 341 -5.45 6.28 -14.20
C ASN A 341 -5.18 7.70 -14.72
N SER A 342 -5.15 8.69 -13.82
CA SER A 342 -4.56 9.99 -14.15
C SER A 342 -3.07 9.83 -14.51
N PRO A 343 -2.53 10.62 -15.46
CA PRO A 343 -1.11 10.56 -15.81
C PRO A 343 -0.16 10.81 -14.62
N ALA A 344 -0.58 11.64 -13.66
CA ALA A 344 0.18 11.90 -12.44
C ALA A 344 0.23 10.66 -11.53
N SER A 345 -0.91 9.99 -11.33
CA SER A 345 -0.97 8.72 -10.58
C SER A 345 -0.10 7.65 -11.24
N ASP A 346 -0.19 7.51 -12.57
CA ASP A 346 0.57 6.52 -13.33
C ASP A 346 2.09 6.68 -13.17
N MET A 347 2.59 7.92 -13.17
CA MET A 347 4.00 8.21 -12.94
C MET A 347 4.47 7.71 -11.57
N HIS A 348 3.69 7.96 -10.51
CA HIS A 348 4.04 7.54 -9.15
C HIS A 348 3.83 6.04 -8.92
N ILE A 349 2.83 5.42 -9.53
CA ILE A 349 2.63 3.97 -9.53
C ILE A 349 3.79 3.26 -10.25
N ALA A 350 4.28 3.80 -11.36
CA ALA A 350 5.44 3.25 -12.09
C ALA A 350 6.73 3.29 -11.25
N ALA A 351 6.88 4.30 -10.39
CA ALA A 351 8.04 4.47 -9.52
C ALA A 351 8.17 3.39 -8.42
N MET A 352 7.15 2.54 -8.22
CA MET A 352 7.24 1.38 -7.31
C MET A 352 8.39 0.43 -7.65
N SER A 353 8.78 0.36 -8.92
CA SER A 353 9.96 -0.41 -9.36
C SER A 353 11.28 0.02 -8.68
N SER A 354 11.32 1.24 -8.13
CA SER A 354 12.49 1.80 -7.44
C SER A 354 12.36 1.79 -5.91
N ALA A 355 11.23 1.33 -5.36
CA ALA A 355 11.10 1.07 -3.93
C ALA A 355 11.92 -0.17 -3.54
N ASP A 356 12.28 -0.29 -2.26
CA ASP A 356 13.07 -1.42 -1.76
C ASP A 356 12.18 -2.60 -1.36
N SER A 357 10.96 -2.32 -0.91
CA SER A 357 9.85 -3.28 -0.87
C SER A 357 8.53 -2.64 -1.22
N VAL A 358 7.62 -3.49 -1.70
CA VAL A 358 6.22 -3.13 -1.96
C VAL A 358 5.34 -4.14 -1.24
N THR A 359 4.29 -3.63 -0.60
CA THR A 359 3.21 -4.48 -0.10
C THR A 359 1.99 -4.41 -1.01
N ILE A 360 1.31 -5.54 -1.15
CA ILE A 360 0.21 -5.74 -2.10
C ILE A 360 -0.86 -6.58 -1.41
N ASP A 361 -2.14 -6.17 -1.49
CA ASP A 361 -3.25 -6.94 -0.91
C ASP A 361 -4.14 -7.60 -1.96
N PRO A 362 -3.96 -8.90 -2.23
CA PRO A 362 -4.91 -9.68 -3.01
C PRO A 362 -6.34 -9.60 -2.47
N HIS A 363 -6.51 -9.55 -1.15
CA HIS A 363 -7.84 -9.50 -0.54
C HIS A 363 -8.56 -8.13 -0.62
N LEU A 364 -7.91 -7.12 -1.18
CA LEU A 364 -8.50 -5.81 -1.46
C LEU A 364 -8.82 -5.71 -2.97
N ALA A 365 -8.02 -4.93 -3.71
CA ALA A 365 -8.20 -4.70 -5.15
C ALA A 365 -7.81 -5.93 -6.01
N GLY A 366 -7.30 -7.00 -5.41
CA GLY A 366 -7.10 -8.29 -6.08
C GLY A 366 -8.34 -9.18 -6.10
N PHE A 367 -9.43 -8.79 -5.42
CA PHE A 367 -10.70 -9.53 -5.37
C PHE A 367 -10.57 -10.99 -4.87
N VAL A 368 -9.54 -11.29 -4.06
CA VAL A 368 -9.32 -12.61 -3.46
C VAL A 368 -10.02 -12.67 -2.09
N PRO A 369 -10.62 -13.79 -1.66
CA PRO A 369 -11.12 -13.92 -0.29
C PRO A 369 -10.02 -13.74 0.75
N TYR A 370 -10.36 -13.18 1.92
CA TYR A 370 -9.50 -13.24 3.09
C TYR A 370 -9.23 -14.70 3.52
N PRO A 371 -8.05 -15.03 4.06
CA PRO A 371 -6.85 -14.18 4.23
C PRO A 371 -5.93 -14.23 3.00
N ALA A 372 -5.40 -13.08 2.57
CA ALA A 372 -4.39 -12.99 1.50
C ALA A 372 -3.78 -11.58 1.42
N GLY A 373 -2.71 -11.33 2.16
CA GLY A 373 -1.82 -10.18 1.98
C GLY A 373 -0.57 -10.58 1.20
N GLY A 374 0.31 -9.62 0.91
CA GLY A 374 1.54 -9.87 0.17
C GLY A 374 2.62 -8.83 0.41
N LEU A 375 3.87 -9.28 0.34
CA LEU A 375 5.07 -8.47 0.44
C LEU A 375 6.07 -8.94 -0.63
N CYS A 376 6.70 -8.00 -1.32
CA CYS A 376 7.83 -8.28 -2.21
C CYS A 376 8.98 -7.30 -1.98
N PHE A 377 10.19 -7.81 -2.13
CA PHE A 377 11.45 -7.08 -2.05
C PHE A 377 12.05 -6.93 -3.44
N ARG A 378 12.64 -5.76 -3.71
CA ARG A 378 13.35 -5.50 -4.97
C ARG A 378 14.56 -6.42 -5.13
N ASN A 379 15.28 -6.62 -4.04
CA ASN A 379 16.43 -7.51 -3.94
C ASN A 379 16.07 -8.70 -3.07
N GLN A 380 16.11 -9.90 -3.63
CA GLN A 380 15.72 -11.13 -2.96
C GLN A 380 16.50 -11.37 -1.66
N GLN A 381 17.73 -10.87 -1.53
CA GLN A 381 18.54 -11.04 -0.32
C GLN A 381 17.94 -10.33 0.90
N ALA A 382 17.07 -9.33 0.69
CA ALA A 382 16.38 -8.65 1.77
C ALA A 382 15.47 -9.58 2.60
N ARG A 383 15.01 -10.71 2.03
CA ARG A 383 14.17 -11.69 2.76
C ARG A 383 14.87 -12.27 3.99
N PHE A 384 16.20 -12.37 3.95
CA PHE A 384 16.98 -12.91 5.06
C PHE A 384 17.05 -11.97 6.26
N MET A 385 16.76 -10.67 6.07
CA MET A 385 16.59 -9.73 7.16
C MET A 385 15.38 -10.08 8.03
N LEU A 386 14.50 -11.00 7.60
CA LEU A 386 13.40 -11.52 8.40
C LEU A 386 13.76 -12.79 9.18
N THR A 387 14.98 -13.30 9.02
CA THR A 387 15.43 -14.56 9.62
C THR A 387 16.45 -14.30 10.74
N THR A 388 16.79 -15.35 11.47
CA THR A 388 17.95 -15.37 12.38
C THR A 388 19.24 -15.83 11.71
N SER A 389 19.19 -16.14 10.40
CA SER A 389 20.31 -16.63 9.60
C SER A 389 20.83 -15.56 8.65
N ALA A 390 22.06 -15.72 8.16
CA ALA A 390 22.70 -14.73 7.30
C ALA A 390 22.21 -14.84 5.84
N PRO A 391 22.37 -13.78 5.03
CA PRO A 391 21.71 -13.65 3.73
C PRO A 391 22.07 -14.60 2.58
N TYR A 392 22.62 -15.79 2.80
CA TYR A 392 23.13 -16.58 1.66
C TYR A 392 23.21 -18.11 1.89
N VAL A 393 22.84 -18.64 3.06
CA VAL A 393 23.01 -20.09 3.34
C VAL A 393 22.07 -20.98 2.51
N ASN A 394 21.03 -20.44 1.87
CA ASN A 394 20.02 -21.23 1.14
C ASN A 394 19.75 -20.82 -0.32
N ALA A 395 20.61 -20.02 -0.94
CA ALA A 395 20.36 -19.50 -2.30
C ALA A 395 20.26 -20.60 -3.39
N ASP A 396 20.85 -21.78 -3.16
CA ASP A 396 20.94 -22.86 -4.16
C ASP A 396 20.01 -24.07 -3.88
N SER A 397 19.10 -23.99 -2.91
CA SER A 397 18.18 -25.12 -2.64
C SER A 397 16.96 -25.08 -3.57
N PRO A 398 16.73 -26.11 -4.42
CA PRO A 398 15.56 -26.20 -5.30
C PRO A 398 14.23 -26.38 -4.55
N HIS A 399 14.28 -26.48 -3.22
CA HIS A 399 13.13 -26.55 -2.32
C HIS A 399 13.17 -25.37 -1.35
N GLU A 400 13.00 -24.14 -1.85
CA GLU A 400 12.95 -22.96 -1.00
C GLU A 400 11.79 -23.09 0.00
N ASN A 401 12.13 -23.05 1.29
CA ASN A 401 11.13 -23.01 2.36
C ASN A 401 10.52 -21.61 2.44
N MET A 402 9.30 -21.45 1.93
CA MET A 402 8.56 -20.16 1.97
C MET A 402 8.15 -19.74 3.39
N GLY A 403 8.17 -20.68 4.35
CA GLY A 403 7.68 -20.49 5.71
C GLY A 403 8.66 -19.84 6.68
N VAL A 404 9.93 -19.63 6.29
CA VAL A 404 10.95 -19.06 7.21
C VAL A 404 11.25 -17.59 6.96
N TYR A 405 10.78 -17.04 5.83
CA TYR A 405 11.09 -15.68 5.39
C TYR A 405 9.98 -14.69 5.75
N GLY A 406 9.57 -14.69 7.02
CA GLY A 406 8.56 -13.80 7.58
C GLY A 406 8.25 -14.13 9.03
N LEU A 407 7.54 -13.23 9.72
CA LEU A 407 7.17 -13.44 11.14
C LEU A 407 6.10 -14.53 11.39
N GLU A 408 5.49 -15.08 10.33
CA GLU A 408 4.46 -16.13 10.43
C GLU A 408 5.11 -17.52 10.48
N GLY A 409 4.44 -18.47 11.14
CA GLY A 409 4.78 -19.90 11.05
C GLY A 409 3.82 -20.64 10.13
N SER A 410 2.96 -21.49 10.71
CA SER A 410 1.89 -22.20 9.99
C SER A 410 1.00 -21.24 9.20
N LYS A 411 0.87 -21.51 7.89
CA LYS A 411 0.09 -20.68 6.97
C LYS A 411 -0.60 -21.53 5.89
N PRO A 412 -1.84 -21.19 5.50
CA PRO A 412 -2.65 -22.05 4.66
C PRO A 412 -2.16 -22.02 3.21
N GLY A 413 -1.82 -23.18 2.67
CA GLY A 413 -1.50 -23.34 1.24
C GLY A 413 -2.66 -23.00 0.31
N ALA A 414 -3.89 -22.89 0.83
CA ALA A 414 -5.08 -22.49 0.07
C ALA A 414 -5.05 -21.00 -0.37
N ALA A 415 -4.47 -20.11 0.44
CA ALA A 415 -4.38 -18.69 0.12
C ALA A 415 -3.54 -18.42 -1.16
N PRO A 416 -2.28 -18.90 -1.29
CA PRO A 416 -1.51 -18.70 -2.52
C PRO A 416 -2.16 -19.36 -3.74
N VAL A 417 -2.85 -20.50 -3.58
CA VAL A 417 -3.56 -21.13 -4.72
C VAL A 417 -4.76 -20.28 -5.18
N ALA A 418 -5.49 -19.66 -4.26
CA ALA A 418 -6.57 -18.73 -4.58
C ALA A 418 -6.04 -17.54 -5.39
N VAL A 419 -4.94 -16.93 -4.93
CA VAL A 419 -4.29 -15.81 -5.62
C VAL A 419 -3.79 -16.24 -7.00
N TYR A 420 -3.06 -17.36 -7.06
CA TYR A 420 -2.53 -17.92 -8.31
C TYR A 420 -3.61 -18.16 -9.35
N LEU A 421 -4.71 -18.81 -8.97
CA LEU A 421 -5.79 -19.12 -9.89
C LEU A 421 -6.48 -17.86 -10.40
N SER A 422 -6.68 -16.85 -9.52
CA SER A 422 -7.20 -15.55 -9.92
C SER A 422 -6.28 -14.82 -10.91
N HIS A 423 -4.97 -14.78 -10.61
CA HIS A 423 -3.96 -14.20 -11.51
C HIS A 423 -3.90 -14.90 -12.86
N SER A 424 -4.02 -16.22 -12.87
CA SER A 424 -3.94 -17.05 -14.08
C SER A 424 -5.16 -16.89 -14.99
N VAL A 425 -6.34 -16.70 -14.39
CA VAL A 425 -7.60 -16.54 -15.15
C VAL A 425 -7.80 -15.11 -15.64
N ILE A 426 -7.50 -14.11 -14.80
CA ILE A 426 -7.79 -12.71 -15.09
C ILE A 426 -6.59 -12.04 -15.79
N GLY A 427 -5.36 -12.36 -15.41
CA GLY A 427 -4.14 -11.75 -15.93
C GLY A 427 -3.75 -10.46 -15.22
N LEU A 428 -2.48 -10.37 -14.79
CA LEU A 428 -1.89 -9.20 -14.14
C LEU A 428 -1.41 -8.14 -15.15
N HIS A 429 -2.32 -7.66 -15.99
CA HIS A 429 -2.05 -6.70 -17.05
C HIS A 429 -3.26 -5.84 -17.39
N SER A 430 -3.08 -4.87 -18.27
CA SER A 430 -4.06 -3.86 -18.68
C SER A 430 -5.34 -4.46 -19.24
N GLN A 431 -5.24 -5.59 -19.96
CA GLN A 431 -6.40 -6.33 -20.49
C GLN A 431 -7.05 -7.31 -19.50
N GLY A 432 -6.55 -7.38 -18.27
CA GLY A 432 -6.97 -8.31 -17.23
C GLY A 432 -7.48 -7.57 -16.00
N TYR A 433 -6.75 -7.66 -14.89
CA TYR A 433 -7.03 -6.87 -13.69
C TYR A 433 -7.03 -5.36 -13.97
N GLY A 434 -6.20 -4.90 -14.91
CA GLY A 434 -6.19 -3.49 -15.31
C GLY A 434 -7.52 -3.06 -15.93
N ALA A 435 -8.18 -3.90 -16.72
CA ALA A 435 -9.49 -3.60 -17.28
C ALA A 435 -10.55 -3.52 -16.16
N LEU A 436 -10.52 -4.48 -15.22
CA LEU A 436 -11.44 -4.49 -14.07
C LEU A 436 -11.28 -3.25 -13.18
N LEU A 437 -10.04 -2.88 -12.87
CA LEU A 437 -9.75 -1.72 -12.03
C LEU A 437 -9.93 -0.40 -12.78
N GLY A 438 -9.74 -0.39 -14.11
CA GLY A 438 -10.05 0.75 -14.97
C GLY A 438 -11.54 1.05 -15.00
N GLU A 439 -12.39 0.03 -15.10
CA GLU A 439 -13.85 0.17 -14.95
C GLU A 439 -14.23 0.77 -13.59
N ALA A 440 -13.61 0.28 -12.51
CA ALA A 440 -13.83 0.79 -11.16
C ALA A 440 -13.36 2.25 -11.02
N ALA A 441 -12.20 2.60 -11.57
CA ALA A 441 -11.67 3.97 -11.59
C ALA A 441 -12.58 4.92 -12.36
N PHE A 442 -12.97 4.55 -13.58
CA PHE A 442 -13.91 5.35 -14.39
C PHE A 442 -15.24 5.56 -13.66
N THR A 443 -15.76 4.50 -13.04
CA THR A 443 -16.96 4.56 -12.21
C THR A 443 -16.80 5.50 -11.03
N ALA A 444 -15.67 5.44 -10.33
CA ALA A 444 -15.37 6.33 -9.21
C ALA A 444 -15.38 7.80 -9.65
N VAL A 445 -14.83 8.11 -10.82
CA VAL A 445 -14.86 9.47 -11.36
C VAL A 445 -16.30 9.90 -11.72
N LYS A 446 -17.12 9.02 -12.33
CA LYS A 446 -18.53 9.36 -12.59
C LYS A 446 -19.31 9.65 -11.31
N MET A 447 -19.08 8.86 -10.26
CA MET A 447 -19.67 9.11 -8.93
C MET A 447 -19.18 10.43 -8.36
N TYR A 448 -17.88 10.71 -8.44
CA TYR A 448 -17.31 12.01 -8.06
C TYR A 448 -17.99 13.17 -8.80
N CYS A 449 -18.21 13.06 -10.11
CA CYS A 449 -18.87 14.10 -10.90
C CYS A 449 -20.31 14.37 -10.42
N ASN A 450 -21.04 13.32 -10.01
CA ASN A 450 -22.36 13.49 -9.39
C ASN A 450 -22.24 14.25 -8.08
N TRP A 451 -21.32 13.87 -7.18
CA TRP A 451 -21.12 14.55 -5.89
C TRP A 451 -20.69 16.02 -6.08
N ALA A 452 -19.81 16.28 -7.04
CA ALA A 452 -19.30 17.60 -7.36
C ALA A 452 -20.36 18.57 -7.91
N THR A 453 -21.41 18.05 -8.54
CA THR A 453 -22.43 18.85 -9.24
C THR A 453 -23.79 18.81 -8.53
N MET A 454 -23.95 17.98 -7.49
CA MET A 454 -25.22 17.78 -6.79
C MET A 454 -25.83 19.08 -6.26
N SER A 455 -25.00 19.98 -5.74
CA SER A 455 -25.41 21.30 -5.22
C SER A 455 -26.00 22.23 -6.28
N LEU A 456 -25.78 21.97 -7.58
CA LEU A 456 -26.36 22.78 -8.66
C LEU A 456 -27.86 22.52 -8.83
N ASN A 457 -28.33 21.34 -8.42
CA ASN A 457 -29.71 20.91 -8.61
C ASN A 457 -30.58 21.10 -7.35
N ASP A 458 -29.99 21.49 -6.22
CA ASP A 458 -30.68 21.64 -4.94
C ASP A 458 -30.19 22.92 -4.22
N PRO A 459 -31.06 23.93 -4.02
CA PRO A 459 -30.67 25.19 -3.38
C PRO A 459 -30.44 25.08 -1.87
N ASP A 460 -30.88 24.00 -1.23
CA ASP A 460 -30.79 23.79 0.22
C ASP A 460 -29.61 22.89 0.59
N LEU A 461 -29.17 22.01 -0.31
CA LEU A 461 -28.06 21.07 -0.11
C LEU A 461 -26.74 21.59 -0.70
N ILE A 462 -25.68 21.50 0.09
CA ILE A 462 -24.30 21.73 -0.35
C ILE A 462 -23.54 20.42 -0.23
N VAL A 463 -23.02 19.92 -1.34
CA VAL A 463 -22.09 18.80 -1.39
C VAL A 463 -20.73 19.31 -1.85
N THR A 464 -19.68 19.02 -1.07
CA THR A 464 -18.31 19.39 -1.43
C THR A 464 -17.43 18.15 -1.41
N PRO A 465 -16.85 17.75 -2.55
CA PRO A 465 -15.84 16.69 -2.58
C PRO A 465 -14.55 17.11 -1.89
N PHE A 466 -13.91 16.19 -1.18
CA PHE A 466 -12.59 16.42 -0.58
C PHE A 466 -11.54 16.73 -1.64
N THR A 467 -11.46 15.91 -2.69
CA THR A 467 -10.57 16.18 -3.82
C THR A 467 -11.05 17.40 -4.58
N ARG A 468 -10.16 18.39 -4.73
CA ARG A 468 -10.46 19.69 -5.33
C ARG A 468 -10.86 19.56 -6.80
N LEU A 469 -11.85 20.34 -7.21
CA LEU A 469 -12.22 20.51 -8.61
C LEU A 469 -11.09 21.20 -9.38
N LEU A 470 -11.04 21.01 -10.69
CA LEU A 470 -10.10 21.77 -11.54
C LEU A 470 -10.32 23.27 -11.43
N ALA A 471 -11.58 23.71 -11.30
CA ALA A 471 -11.96 25.10 -11.02
C ALA A 471 -11.24 25.68 -9.78
N GLU A 472 -11.00 24.85 -8.77
CA GLU A 472 -10.34 25.23 -7.51
C GLU A 472 -8.81 25.13 -7.59
N ARG A 473 -8.27 24.39 -8.55
CA ARG A 473 -6.83 24.24 -8.78
C ARG A 473 -6.31 25.27 -9.79
N ASN A 474 -6.86 25.26 -11.00
CA ASN A 474 -6.32 25.96 -12.18
C ASN A 474 -7.42 26.63 -13.05
N GLY A 475 -8.67 26.71 -12.58
CA GLY A 475 -9.83 27.15 -13.38
C GLY A 475 -10.60 26.00 -14.05
N GLY A 476 -11.87 26.22 -14.38
CA GLY A 476 -12.78 25.21 -14.91
C GLY A 476 -14.26 25.53 -14.65
N ASP A 477 -15.17 24.88 -15.37
CA ASP A 477 -16.61 25.09 -15.26
C ASP A 477 -17.31 23.84 -14.70
N VAL A 478 -17.92 23.99 -13.52
CA VAL A 478 -18.67 22.90 -12.87
C VAL A 478 -19.94 22.56 -13.65
N GLN A 479 -20.54 23.54 -14.35
CA GLN A 479 -21.69 23.30 -15.21
C GLN A 479 -21.33 22.40 -16.39
N TYR A 480 -20.12 22.55 -16.95
CA TYR A 480 -19.63 21.67 -18.01
C TYR A 480 -19.60 20.20 -17.57
N ILE A 481 -19.22 19.91 -16.33
CA ILE A 481 -19.22 18.54 -15.77
C ILE A 481 -20.64 17.97 -15.76
N LEU A 482 -21.62 18.76 -15.34
CA LEU A 482 -23.02 18.34 -15.32
C LEU A 482 -23.53 18.03 -16.73
N ASP A 483 -23.31 18.96 -17.66
CA ASP A 483 -23.87 18.91 -19.01
C ASP A 483 -23.19 17.87 -19.92
N ASN A 484 -21.89 17.62 -19.73
CA ASN A 484 -21.08 16.79 -20.64
C ASN A 484 -20.55 15.49 -20.02
N ILE A 485 -20.73 15.26 -18.72
CA ILE A 485 -20.31 14.02 -18.05
C ILE A 485 -21.46 13.37 -17.30
N VAL A 486 -22.11 14.07 -16.36
CA VAL A 486 -23.13 13.46 -15.48
C VAL A 486 -24.34 12.97 -16.27
N HIS A 487 -24.85 13.79 -17.18
CA HIS A 487 -26.04 13.46 -17.99
C HIS A 487 -25.72 12.74 -19.31
N LYS A 488 -24.51 12.19 -19.46
CA LYS A 488 -24.04 11.54 -20.69
C LYS A 488 -23.79 10.05 -20.50
N THR A 489 -24.07 9.30 -21.55
CA THR A 489 -23.68 7.90 -21.67
C THR A 489 -22.15 7.79 -21.76
N ASN A 490 -21.60 6.59 -21.49
CA ASN A 490 -20.15 6.42 -21.57
C ASN A 490 -19.62 6.69 -22.98
N SER A 491 -20.32 6.24 -24.03
CA SER A 491 -19.91 6.49 -25.41
C SER A 491 -19.90 8.00 -25.72
N GLU A 492 -20.93 8.75 -25.33
CA GLU A 492 -20.95 10.20 -25.53
C GLU A 492 -19.79 10.93 -24.83
N ILE A 493 -19.40 10.49 -23.63
CA ILE A 493 -18.24 11.06 -22.91
C ILE A 493 -16.95 10.78 -23.67
N LEU A 494 -16.78 9.56 -24.18
CA LEU A 494 -15.53 9.14 -24.83
C LEU A 494 -15.40 9.67 -26.26
N ASP A 495 -16.52 9.83 -26.96
CA ASP A 495 -16.57 10.42 -28.30
C ASP A 495 -16.38 11.95 -28.27
N ASN A 496 -16.58 12.59 -27.11
CA ASN A 496 -16.26 14.00 -26.89
C ASN A 496 -14.79 14.15 -26.42
N PRO A 497 -13.89 14.73 -27.24
CA PRO A 497 -12.47 14.84 -26.89
C PRO A 497 -12.19 15.63 -25.60
N ASP A 498 -12.98 16.69 -25.36
CA ASP A 498 -12.80 17.55 -24.20
C ASP A 498 -13.29 16.86 -22.92
N ALA A 499 -14.45 16.19 -22.97
CA ALA A 499 -14.96 15.42 -21.84
C ALA A 499 -14.08 14.20 -21.52
N SER A 500 -13.61 13.50 -22.56
CA SER A 500 -12.69 12.34 -22.47
C SER A 500 -11.33 12.71 -21.87
N LYS A 501 -10.82 13.91 -22.17
CA LYS A 501 -9.62 14.44 -21.51
C LYS A 501 -9.91 14.84 -20.06
N LEU A 502 -10.98 15.60 -19.86
CA LEU A 502 -11.37 16.15 -18.55
C LEU A 502 -11.58 15.04 -17.51
N ILE A 503 -12.26 13.95 -17.86
CA ILE A 503 -12.58 12.87 -16.92
C ILE A 503 -11.33 12.18 -16.34
N LYS A 504 -10.16 12.26 -17.01
CA LYS A 504 -8.90 11.70 -16.49
C LYS A 504 -8.25 12.56 -15.41
N GLU A 505 -8.73 13.78 -15.22
CA GLU A 505 -8.19 14.77 -14.28
C GLU A 505 -9.13 15.04 -13.10
N LEU A 506 -10.31 14.41 -13.07
CA LEU A 506 -11.34 14.55 -12.04
C LEU A 506 -11.30 13.40 -11.03
N GLY A 507 -11.79 13.65 -9.82
CA GLY A 507 -11.92 12.62 -8.78
C GLY A 507 -10.65 12.40 -7.96
N SER A 508 -10.72 11.40 -7.07
CA SER A 508 -9.56 10.91 -6.34
C SER A 508 -8.54 10.26 -7.28
N ASP A 509 -7.29 10.12 -6.82
CA ASP A 509 -6.21 9.49 -7.59
C ASP A 509 -6.53 8.05 -7.96
N LEU A 510 -7.29 7.36 -7.09
CA LEU A 510 -7.83 6.02 -7.26
C LEU A 510 -9.30 6.00 -6.81
N VAL A 511 -9.83 4.82 -6.51
CA VAL A 511 -11.27 4.53 -6.45
C VAL A 511 -12.01 4.92 -5.16
N ILE A 512 -11.46 5.82 -4.33
CA ILE A 512 -12.10 6.21 -3.06
C ILE A 512 -12.36 7.70 -3.05
N ASN A 513 -13.63 8.08 -3.14
CA ASN A 513 -14.06 9.46 -3.05
C ASN A 513 -14.44 9.80 -1.60
N LEU A 514 -13.98 10.95 -1.12
CA LEU A 514 -14.51 11.58 0.09
C LEU A 514 -15.30 12.84 -0.28
N PHE A 515 -16.39 13.07 0.44
CA PHE A 515 -17.16 14.31 0.39
C PHE A 515 -17.85 14.57 1.73
N ALA A 516 -18.33 15.78 1.95
CA ALA A 516 -19.21 16.09 3.08
C ALA A 516 -20.45 16.81 2.57
N CYS A 517 -21.56 16.61 3.28
CA CYS A 517 -22.80 17.30 3.03
C CYS A 517 -22.97 18.44 4.02
N HIS A 518 -23.60 19.50 3.55
CA HIS A 518 -23.85 20.71 4.29
C HIS A 518 -25.14 21.34 3.77
N PHE A 519 -25.62 22.40 4.40
CA PHE A 519 -26.92 22.97 4.06
C PHE A 519 -26.97 24.49 4.17
N ASN A 520 -27.91 25.08 3.44
CA ASN A 520 -28.25 26.49 3.51
C ASN A 520 -29.33 26.73 4.58
N VAL A 521 -29.14 27.74 5.44
CA VAL A 521 -30.16 28.17 6.44
C VAL A 521 -31.22 29.08 5.83
N ALA A 522 -30.90 29.69 4.69
CA ALA A 522 -31.78 30.47 3.82
C ALA A 522 -31.19 30.42 2.40
N PRO A 523 -31.95 30.77 1.33
CA PRO A 523 -31.43 30.69 -0.04
C PRO A 523 -30.06 31.37 -0.20
N SER A 524 -29.07 30.62 -0.70
CA SER A 524 -27.67 31.07 -0.86
C SER A 524 -26.96 31.51 0.43
N THR A 525 -27.46 31.14 1.60
CA THR A 525 -26.86 31.44 2.91
C THR A 525 -26.43 30.15 3.60
N PRO A 526 -25.14 29.77 3.55
CA PRO A 526 -24.67 28.52 4.13
C PRO A 526 -24.72 28.55 5.66
N ASN A 527 -25.05 27.41 6.28
CA ASN A 527 -24.82 27.21 7.71
C ASN A 527 -23.32 27.41 8.03
N THR A 528 -22.99 28.00 9.18
CA THR A 528 -21.59 28.16 9.62
C THR A 528 -21.23 27.32 10.84
N ASP A 529 -22.21 26.59 11.41
CA ASP A 529 -22.02 25.74 12.58
C ASP A 529 -21.59 24.32 12.16
N VAL A 530 -20.33 23.98 12.45
CA VAL A 530 -19.75 22.65 12.18
C VAL A 530 -20.50 21.52 12.89
N GLN A 531 -21.06 21.76 14.07
CA GLN A 531 -21.81 20.73 14.78
C GLN A 531 -23.13 20.38 14.06
N GLN A 532 -23.80 21.38 13.49
CA GLN A 532 -25.00 21.15 12.70
C GLN A 532 -24.68 20.42 11.39
N ALA A 533 -23.56 20.75 10.74
CA ALA A 533 -23.07 20.02 9.57
C ALA A 533 -22.81 18.54 9.92
N ASN A 534 -22.07 18.30 11.00
CA ASN A 534 -21.79 16.95 11.50
C ASN A 534 -23.06 16.16 11.86
N LEU A 535 -24.07 16.82 12.42
CA LEU A 535 -25.34 16.18 12.77
C LEU A 535 -26.08 15.71 11.51
N LEU A 536 -26.11 16.55 10.46
CA LEU A 536 -26.67 16.18 9.15
C LEU A 536 -25.92 14.98 8.55
N ASP A 537 -24.59 15.09 8.44
CA ASP A 537 -23.75 14.04 7.88
C ASP A 537 -23.93 12.71 8.63
N TYR A 538 -23.97 12.74 9.97
CA TYR A 538 -24.17 11.54 10.79
C TYR A 538 -25.57 10.94 10.62
N ALA A 539 -26.62 11.77 10.62
CA ALA A 539 -28.00 11.30 10.45
C ALA A 539 -28.19 10.64 9.06
N MET A 540 -27.62 11.25 8.03
CA MET A 540 -27.62 10.68 6.69
C MET A 540 -26.76 9.40 6.62
N TYR A 541 -25.63 9.31 7.33
CA TYR A 541 -24.81 8.10 7.40
C TYR A 541 -25.57 6.96 8.06
N GLU A 542 -26.26 7.19 9.18
CA GLU A 542 -27.13 6.20 9.82
C GLU A 542 -28.26 5.73 8.89
N ALA A 543 -28.83 6.65 8.11
CA ALA A 543 -29.85 6.33 7.11
C ALA A 543 -29.33 5.45 5.97
N LEU A 544 -28.06 5.60 5.56
CA LEU A 544 -27.46 4.94 4.39
C LEU A 544 -26.33 3.95 4.74
N SER A 545 -26.27 3.46 5.97
CA SER A 545 -25.32 2.43 6.38
C SER A 545 -26.01 1.25 7.06
N LEU A 546 -25.24 0.19 7.25
CA LEU A 546 -25.61 -0.99 8.05
C LEU A 546 -24.66 -1.02 9.25
N LEU A 547 -25.17 -0.63 10.41
CA LEU A 547 -24.42 -0.46 11.66
C LEU A 547 -24.66 -1.61 12.63
N LYS A 548 -25.80 -2.29 12.51
CA LYS A 548 -26.25 -3.38 13.38
C LYS A 548 -26.58 -4.60 12.53
N HIS A 549 -26.37 -5.79 13.09
CA HIS A 549 -26.77 -7.05 12.45
C HIS A 549 -28.29 -7.14 12.17
N THR A 550 -29.10 -6.32 12.84
CA THR A 550 -30.55 -6.22 12.65
C THR A 550 -30.97 -5.27 11.53
N ASP A 551 -30.03 -4.52 10.94
CA ASP A 551 -30.36 -3.56 9.89
C ASP A 551 -30.70 -4.30 8.59
N ASP A 552 -31.78 -3.87 7.94
CA ASP A 552 -32.22 -4.47 6.67
C ASP A 552 -31.48 -3.83 5.49
N ALA A 553 -30.55 -4.58 4.90
CA ALA A 553 -29.82 -4.19 3.70
C ALA A 553 -30.73 -3.91 2.50
N MET A 554 -31.89 -4.57 2.41
CA MET A 554 -32.81 -4.40 1.27
C MET A 554 -33.52 -3.05 1.30
N SER A 555 -33.73 -2.49 2.48
CA SER A 555 -34.31 -1.14 2.66
C SER A 555 -33.41 0.00 2.16
N LYS A 556 -32.10 -0.25 1.98
CA LYS A 556 -31.11 0.76 1.61
C LYS A 556 -31.00 0.86 0.08
N LYS A 557 -31.19 2.07 -0.47
CA LYS A 557 -31.00 2.35 -1.91
C LYS A 557 -29.53 2.39 -2.30
N ILE A 558 -28.70 2.92 -1.41
CA ILE A 558 -27.24 2.93 -1.47
C ILE A 558 -26.71 2.70 -0.06
N ILE A 559 -25.56 2.05 0.05
CA ILE A 559 -24.85 1.82 1.30
C ILE A 559 -23.49 2.51 1.18
N ILE A 560 -23.23 3.50 2.04
CA ILE A 560 -22.01 4.30 2.02
C ILE A 560 -21.27 4.23 3.35
N GLY A 561 -19.96 4.47 3.29
CA GLY A 561 -19.09 4.50 4.46
C GLY A 561 -19.01 5.91 5.02
N SER A 562 -18.43 6.03 6.21
CA SER A 562 -18.07 7.33 6.76
C SER A 562 -16.70 7.28 7.43
N THR A 563 -16.13 8.46 7.64
CA THR A 563 -14.88 8.67 8.35
C THR A 563 -14.88 10.04 9.01
N VAL A 564 -13.93 10.27 9.92
CA VAL A 564 -13.75 11.57 10.58
C VAL A 564 -12.31 12.01 10.39
N LEU A 565 -12.13 13.11 9.66
CA LEU A 565 -10.81 13.68 9.45
C LEU A 565 -10.44 14.55 10.65
N LYS A 566 -9.32 14.21 11.30
CA LYS A 566 -8.83 14.89 12.51
C LYS A 566 -7.79 15.95 12.13
N SER A 567 -7.90 17.15 12.70
CA SER A 567 -6.94 18.25 12.49
C SER A 567 -5.50 17.82 12.80
N ALA A 568 -5.29 16.97 13.81
CA ALA A 568 -3.98 16.44 14.18
C ALA A 568 -3.33 15.55 13.10
N LYS A 569 -4.09 15.06 12.11
CA LYS A 569 -3.58 14.24 11.00
C LYS A 569 -3.54 15.01 9.67
N PHE A 570 -4.55 15.84 9.39
CA PHE A 570 -4.70 16.53 8.09
C PHE A 570 -4.20 17.97 8.08
N GLY A 571 -3.97 18.60 9.24
CA GLY A 571 -3.40 19.93 9.34
C GLY A 571 -4.10 20.97 8.45
N SER A 572 -3.31 21.66 7.61
CA SER A 572 -3.80 22.68 6.67
C SER A 572 -4.79 22.14 5.64
N ALA A 573 -4.66 20.88 5.22
CA ALA A 573 -5.57 20.28 4.23
C ALA A 573 -7.02 20.30 4.72
N LEU A 574 -7.25 19.94 6.00
CA LEU A 574 -8.59 19.99 6.59
C LEU A 574 -9.06 21.43 6.83
N VAL A 575 -8.15 22.35 7.17
CA VAL A 575 -8.49 23.78 7.31
C VAL A 575 -8.94 24.36 5.97
N ASN A 576 -8.21 24.08 4.90
CA ASN A 576 -8.53 24.53 3.55
C ASN A 576 -9.82 23.89 3.03
N TYR A 577 -10.04 22.61 3.32
CA TYR A 577 -11.31 21.95 3.03
C TYR A 577 -12.50 22.58 3.76
N LYS A 578 -12.39 22.87 5.06
CA LYS A 578 -13.47 23.53 5.81
C LYS A 578 -13.83 24.90 5.22
N LYS A 579 -12.84 25.67 4.78
CA LYS A 579 -13.09 26.94 4.08
C LYS A 579 -13.92 26.75 2.81
N ARG A 580 -13.67 25.67 2.05
CA ARG A 580 -14.45 25.33 0.85
C ARG A 580 -15.91 24.99 1.17
N LEU A 581 -16.17 24.39 2.34
CA LEU A 581 -17.52 24.17 2.88
C LEU A 581 -18.20 25.42 3.46
N GLY A 582 -17.50 26.56 3.55
CA GLY A 582 -18.00 27.73 4.28
C GLY A 582 -17.97 27.56 5.81
N LEU A 583 -17.21 26.58 6.31
CA LEU A 583 -17.07 26.25 7.72
C LEU A 583 -15.73 26.75 8.30
N GLY A 584 -15.73 27.08 9.61
CA GLY A 584 -14.55 27.53 10.34
C GLY A 584 -14.33 26.77 11.65
N GLY A 585 -13.29 27.17 12.41
CA GLY A 585 -12.97 26.61 13.73
C GLY A 585 -12.23 25.26 13.69
N ASP A 586 -11.88 24.72 14.86
CA ASP A 586 -11.00 23.53 14.99
C ASP A 586 -11.75 22.20 15.13
N VAL A 587 -13.08 22.21 15.06
CA VAL A 587 -13.92 21.02 15.19
C VAL A 587 -13.68 20.07 14.00
N SER A 588 -13.64 18.76 14.28
CA SER A 588 -13.57 17.70 13.25
C SER A 588 -14.84 17.69 12.41
N VAL A 589 -14.71 17.33 11.13
CA VAL A 589 -15.84 17.22 10.20
C VAL A 589 -16.07 15.74 9.88
N TYR A 590 -17.34 15.32 9.81
CA TYR A 590 -17.71 14.00 9.30
C TYR A 590 -17.61 13.98 7.78
N PHE A 591 -17.14 12.86 7.24
CA PHE A 591 -17.00 12.67 5.80
C PHE A 591 -17.64 11.38 5.38
N TRP A 592 -18.19 11.42 4.19
CA TRP A 592 -18.76 10.30 3.49
C TRP A 592 -17.67 9.65 2.66
N LYS A 593 -17.55 8.34 2.79
CA LYS A 593 -16.58 7.54 2.07
C LYS A 593 -17.28 6.68 1.04
N ASN A 594 -17.00 6.97 -0.22
CA ASN A 594 -17.51 6.27 -1.39
C ASN A 594 -16.36 5.47 -2.03
N SER A 595 -16.20 4.21 -1.61
CA SER A 595 -15.20 3.28 -2.13
C SER A 595 -15.80 2.45 -3.26
N ILE A 596 -15.28 2.61 -4.48
CA ILE A 596 -15.82 1.99 -5.69
C ILE A 596 -14.87 0.88 -6.16
N ILE A 597 -15.05 -0.34 -5.67
CA ILE A 597 -14.24 -1.49 -6.12
C ILE A 597 -15.07 -2.45 -6.98
N GLN A 598 -16.40 -2.35 -6.96
CA GLN A 598 -17.27 -3.21 -7.76
C GLN A 598 -17.38 -2.76 -9.23
N LYS A 599 -17.63 -3.74 -10.12
CA LYS A 599 -17.66 -3.60 -11.59
C LYS A 599 -18.84 -2.82 -12.19
N VAL A 600 -19.64 -2.09 -11.41
CA VAL A 600 -21.07 -1.96 -11.81
C VAL A 600 -21.61 -0.54 -11.96
N ALA A 601 -20.87 0.53 -11.66
CA ALA A 601 -21.41 1.88 -11.85
C ALA A 601 -20.97 2.59 -13.15
N ALA A 602 -20.34 1.86 -14.08
CA ALA A 602 -20.19 2.26 -15.48
C ALA A 602 -21.37 1.78 -16.37
N LEU A 603 -22.41 1.15 -15.83
CA LEU A 603 -23.64 0.90 -16.59
C LEU A 603 -24.51 2.16 -16.54
N GLY A 604 -24.42 2.99 -17.58
CA GLY A 604 -25.38 4.06 -17.87
C GLY A 604 -26.79 3.55 -18.25
N GLU A 605 -27.19 2.35 -17.80
CA GLU A 605 -28.43 1.66 -18.20
C GLU A 605 -29.22 1.08 -17.02
N LEU A 606 -28.96 1.50 -15.78
CA LEU A 606 -29.82 1.10 -14.65
C LEU A 606 -31.21 1.76 -14.69
N GLU A 607 -31.47 2.68 -15.62
CA GLU A 607 -32.78 3.34 -15.82
C GLU A 607 -33.70 2.64 -16.84
N HIS A 608 -33.28 1.55 -17.47
CA HIS A 608 -34.20 0.68 -18.20
C HIS A 608 -34.40 -0.62 -17.43
N PRO A 609 -35.48 -0.77 -16.64
CA PRO A 609 -35.85 -2.08 -16.15
C PRO A 609 -36.01 -3.00 -17.37
N PRO A 610 -35.47 -4.24 -17.35
CA PRO A 610 -35.77 -5.18 -18.40
C PRO A 610 -37.30 -5.28 -18.48
N SER A 611 -37.85 -5.01 -19.66
CA SER A 611 -39.29 -5.10 -19.96
C SER A 611 -39.86 -6.52 -19.76
N ASN A 612 -39.05 -7.45 -19.29
CA ASN A 612 -39.41 -8.83 -19.04
C ASN A 612 -39.30 -9.07 -17.53
N GLY A 613 -40.46 -8.98 -16.87
CA GLY A 613 -40.60 -9.17 -15.43
C GLY A 613 -40.04 -10.52 -14.97
N LEU A 614 -38.90 -10.46 -14.30
CA LEU A 614 -38.47 -11.44 -13.31
C LEU A 614 -37.84 -10.64 -12.18
N GLY A 615 -38.67 -10.31 -11.19
CA GLY A 615 -38.21 -9.79 -9.91
C GLY A 615 -37.58 -10.92 -9.09
N VAL A 616 -36.44 -10.61 -8.47
CA VAL A 616 -35.92 -11.29 -7.28
C VAL A 616 -35.48 -10.19 -6.31
#